data_AF-A0A3E0U3Z7-F1
#
_entry.id   AF-A0A3E0U3Z7-F1
#
_cell.length_a   1.000
_cell.length_b   1.000
_cell.length_c   1.000
_cell.angle_alpha   90.00
_cell.angle_beta   90.00
_cell.angle_gamma   90.00
#
_symmetry.space_group_name_H-M   'P 1'
#
loop_
_entity.id
_entity.type
_entity.pdbx_description
1 polymer ?
#
loop_
_entity_poly.entity_id
_entity_poly.type
_entity_poly.pdbx_seq_one_letter_code
_entity_poly.pdbx_strand_id
1 'polypeptide(L)'
;MNWLAKINLPVVAKRLGAFKSALLLFSTIALCLFVGYRIGNYFHSFQTQTISQQKLRLDELYHQQNENLKHIHTLELELEVERIANQRAQQTIKAMEVDHFAVKKQLAFYEKVMAPEKQADGLVIDQVALEPTESENHYRFSVVLIQQTLKKRYAKGYIEFSLKGSQANRPATLKLEQISQLSKEQRSFSLKYFQRIEGDLTVPADFIPESLEIKAVLPKGKWQKYSELNESYPWSALVKPT
;
A
#
# COMPACT_ATOMS: atom_id res chain seq x y z
N MET A 1 3.58 16.08 -86.56
CA MET A 1 4.87 15.37 -86.77
C MET A 1 4.91 14.70 -88.15
N ASN A 2 4.97 15.48 -89.24
CA ASN A 2 4.95 14.96 -90.64
C ASN A 2 6.31 14.94 -91.34
N TRP A 3 7.41 15.04 -90.58
CA TRP A 3 8.77 15.11 -91.16
C TRP A 3 9.35 13.72 -91.52
N LEU A 4 8.90 12.65 -90.84
CA LEU A 4 9.33 11.28 -91.12
C LEU A 4 8.81 10.75 -92.47
N ALA A 5 7.63 11.20 -92.90
CA ALA A 5 7.04 10.80 -94.18
C ALA A 5 7.79 11.33 -95.43
N LYS A 6 8.75 12.26 -95.24
CA LYS A 6 9.62 12.77 -96.32
C LYS A 6 10.96 12.03 -96.44
N ILE A 7 11.27 11.09 -95.57
CA ILE A 7 12.52 10.32 -95.63
C ILE A 7 12.37 9.18 -96.64
N ASN A 8 12.63 9.47 -97.90
CA ASN A 8 12.70 8.46 -98.95
C ASN A 8 14.05 7.73 -98.89
N LEU A 9 14.08 6.58 -98.21
CA LEU A 9 15.21 5.61 -98.23
C LEU A 9 15.83 5.38 -99.61
N PRO A 10 15.07 5.25 -100.73
CA PRO A 10 15.66 5.08 -102.05
C PRO A 10 16.45 6.31 -102.55
N VAL A 11 16.09 7.52 -102.11
CA VAL A 11 16.80 8.77 -102.49
C VAL A 11 18.16 8.85 -101.78
N VAL A 12 18.22 8.43 -100.53
CA VAL A 12 19.46 8.36 -99.74
C VAL A 12 20.42 7.32 -100.32
N ALA A 13 19.90 6.13 -100.68
CA ALA A 13 20.67 5.06 -101.32
C ALA A 13 21.23 5.48 -102.68
N LYS A 14 20.46 6.24 -103.48
CA LYS A 14 20.88 6.75 -104.80
C LYS A 14 21.95 7.85 -104.72
N ARG A 15 21.96 8.67 -103.65
CA ARG A 15 22.94 9.77 -103.45
C ARG A 15 24.26 9.33 -102.82
N LEU A 16 24.23 8.40 -101.87
CA LEU A 16 25.40 7.97 -101.08
C LEU A 16 26.00 6.65 -101.57
N GLY A 17 25.29 5.90 -102.42
CA GLY A 17 25.63 4.54 -102.82
C GLY A 17 25.14 3.51 -101.79
N ALA A 18 24.77 2.31 -102.27
CA ALA A 18 24.12 1.27 -101.46
C ALA A 18 24.90 0.89 -100.20
N PHE A 19 26.24 0.85 -100.28
CA PHE A 19 27.12 0.48 -99.17
C PHE A 19 27.07 1.50 -98.02
N LYS A 20 27.15 2.81 -98.32
CA LYS A 20 27.16 3.85 -97.28
C LYS A 20 25.80 3.98 -96.59
N SER A 21 24.69 3.81 -97.31
CA SER A 21 23.35 3.79 -96.72
C SER A 21 23.11 2.57 -95.82
N ALA A 22 23.62 1.39 -96.20
CA ALA A 22 23.54 0.20 -95.36
C ALA A 22 24.33 0.37 -94.05
N LEU A 23 25.52 0.98 -94.13
CA LEU A 23 26.36 1.26 -92.97
C LEU A 23 25.70 2.26 -91.99
N LEU A 24 25.01 3.28 -92.50
CA LEU A 24 24.24 4.23 -91.67
C LEU A 24 23.03 3.58 -90.99
N LEU A 25 22.31 2.69 -91.68
CA LEU A 25 21.20 1.94 -91.06
C LEU A 25 21.72 1.00 -89.97
N PHE A 26 22.81 0.28 -90.25
CA PHE A 26 23.42 -0.62 -89.28
C PHE A 26 23.92 0.15 -88.05
N SER A 27 24.56 1.31 -88.23
CA SER A 27 25.01 2.13 -87.09
C SER A 27 23.85 2.66 -86.26
N THR A 28 22.74 3.03 -86.89
CA THR A 28 21.53 3.48 -86.19
C THR A 28 20.90 2.35 -85.37
N ILE A 29 20.80 1.16 -85.95
CA ILE A 29 20.30 -0.03 -85.24
C ILE A 29 21.23 -0.39 -84.07
N ALA A 30 22.55 -0.41 -84.30
CA ALA A 30 23.54 -0.69 -83.28
C ALA A 30 23.49 0.35 -82.14
N LEU A 31 23.31 1.63 -82.46
CA LEU A 31 23.16 2.70 -81.48
C LEU A 31 21.88 2.52 -80.65
N CYS A 32 20.74 2.21 -81.27
CA CYS A 32 19.49 1.95 -80.57
C CYS A 32 19.61 0.74 -79.63
N LEU A 33 20.23 -0.36 -80.08
CA LEU A 33 20.47 -1.55 -79.26
C LEU A 33 21.41 -1.23 -78.09
N PHE A 34 22.49 -0.48 -78.33
CA PHE A 34 23.44 -0.09 -77.30
C PHE A 34 22.78 0.79 -76.23
N VAL A 35 22.03 1.81 -76.63
CA VAL A 35 21.32 2.71 -75.70
C VAL A 35 20.24 1.94 -74.93
N GLY A 36 19.45 1.10 -75.60
CA GLY A 36 18.44 0.26 -74.95
C GLY A 36 19.04 -0.69 -73.91
N TYR A 37 20.15 -1.35 -74.23
CA TYR A 37 20.88 -2.21 -73.29
C TYR A 37 21.42 -1.43 -72.09
N ARG A 38 22.01 -0.24 -72.32
CA ARG A 38 22.56 0.62 -71.25
C ARG A 38 21.47 1.11 -70.30
N ILE A 39 20.34 1.59 -70.84
CA ILE A 39 19.19 2.05 -70.04
C ILE A 39 18.58 0.87 -69.26
N GLY A 40 18.37 -0.27 -69.91
CA GLY A 40 17.83 -1.47 -69.27
C GLY A 40 18.69 -1.95 -68.10
N ASN A 41 20.02 -1.99 -68.29
CA ASN A 41 20.94 -2.39 -67.23
C ASN A 41 20.96 -1.40 -66.05
N TYR A 42 20.85 -0.09 -66.33
CA TYR A 42 20.74 0.94 -65.29
C TYR A 42 19.47 0.77 -64.45
N PHE A 43 18.31 0.59 -65.09
CA PHE A 43 17.04 0.34 -64.39
C PHE A 43 17.02 -1.00 -63.64
N HIS A 44 17.64 -2.04 -64.19
CA HIS A 44 17.74 -3.35 -63.52
C HIS A 44 18.59 -3.27 -62.24
N SER A 45 19.70 -2.54 -62.26
CA SER A 45 20.51 -2.29 -61.07
C SER A 45 19.74 -1.52 -59.99
N PHE A 46 18.92 -0.55 -60.38
CA PHE A 46 18.09 0.20 -59.42
C PHE A 46 16.98 -0.66 -58.80
N GLN A 47 16.32 -1.50 -59.62
CA GLN A 47 15.29 -2.42 -59.16
C GLN A 47 15.85 -3.47 -58.18
N THR A 48 17.00 -4.06 -58.50
CA THR A 48 17.65 -5.05 -57.62
C THR A 48 18.05 -4.46 -56.28
N GLN A 49 18.58 -3.23 -56.25
CA GLN A 49 18.87 -2.51 -55.00
C GLN A 49 17.60 -2.23 -54.20
N THR A 50 16.53 -1.77 -54.84
CA THR A 50 15.25 -1.48 -54.17
C THR A 50 14.65 -2.74 -53.56
N ILE A 51 14.65 -3.85 -54.30
CA ILE A 51 14.17 -5.16 -53.80
C ILE A 51 15.03 -5.62 -52.62
N SER A 52 16.35 -5.45 -52.68
CA SER A 52 17.25 -5.80 -51.56
C SER A 52 16.95 -4.97 -50.32
N GLN A 53 16.75 -3.66 -50.46
CA GLN A 53 16.41 -2.77 -49.35
C GLN A 53 15.03 -3.11 -48.76
N GLN A 54 14.04 -3.42 -49.60
CA GLN A 54 12.72 -3.84 -49.15
C GLN A 54 12.78 -5.16 -48.39
N LYS A 55 13.57 -6.13 -48.86
CA LYS A 55 13.78 -7.40 -48.14
C LYS A 55 14.44 -7.18 -46.78
N LEU A 56 15.47 -6.34 -46.71
CA LEU A 56 16.13 -6.01 -45.43
C LEU A 56 15.17 -5.32 -44.46
N ARG A 57 14.39 -4.35 -44.94
CA ARG A 57 13.37 -3.69 -44.12
C ARG A 57 12.30 -4.66 -43.65
N LEU A 58 11.87 -5.59 -44.51
CA LEU A 58 10.89 -6.59 -44.14
C LEU A 58 11.43 -7.53 -43.05
N ASP A 59 12.68 -7.95 -43.17
CA ASP A 59 13.36 -8.79 -42.18
C ASP A 59 13.51 -8.06 -40.83
N GLU A 60 13.91 -6.79 -40.86
CA GLU A 60 13.97 -5.94 -39.67
C GLU A 60 12.59 -5.80 -38.99
N LEU A 61 11.53 -5.57 -39.76
CA LEU A 61 10.17 -5.49 -39.23
C LEU A 61 9.71 -6.83 -38.63
N TYR A 62 10.05 -7.96 -39.25
CA TYR A 62 9.76 -9.28 -38.68
C TYR A 62 10.51 -9.51 -37.37
N HIS A 63 11.78 -9.11 -37.31
CA HIS A 63 12.56 -9.17 -36.08
C HIS A 63 11.94 -8.31 -34.96
N GLN A 64 11.59 -7.07 -35.26
CA GLN A 64 10.92 -6.17 -34.31
C GLN A 64 9.56 -6.73 -33.86
N GLN A 65 8.78 -7.31 -34.78
CA GLN A 65 7.51 -7.94 -34.45
C GLN A 65 7.71 -9.13 -33.50
N ASN A 66 8.71 -9.97 -33.75
CA ASN A 66 8.99 -11.13 -32.92
C ASN A 66 9.45 -10.69 -31.51
N GLU A 67 10.30 -9.68 -31.39
CA GLU A 67 10.70 -9.13 -30.09
C GLU A 67 9.52 -8.53 -29.34
N ASN A 68 8.65 -7.76 -30.01
CA ASN A 68 7.44 -7.21 -29.41
C ASN A 68 6.49 -8.33 -28.93
N LEU A 69 6.32 -9.40 -29.70
CA LEU A 69 5.50 -10.55 -29.29
C LEU A 69 6.09 -11.25 -28.06
N LYS A 70 7.41 -11.43 -27.99
CA LYS A 70 8.08 -11.96 -26.79
C LYS A 70 7.86 -11.06 -25.57
N HIS A 71 7.96 -9.74 -25.75
CA HIS A 71 7.68 -8.78 -24.68
C HIS A 71 6.24 -8.88 -24.20
N ILE A 72 5.26 -8.95 -25.11
CA ILE A 72 3.85 -9.12 -24.76
C ILE A 72 3.64 -10.42 -23.97
N HIS A 73 4.15 -11.55 -24.45
CA HIS A 73 4.02 -12.83 -23.73
C HIS A 73 4.68 -12.80 -22.36
N THR A 74 5.82 -12.10 -22.23
CA THR A 74 6.49 -11.93 -20.92
C THR A 74 5.60 -11.14 -19.96
N LEU A 75 5.04 -10.02 -20.41
CA LEU A 75 4.13 -9.21 -19.62
C LEU A 75 2.84 -9.96 -19.24
N GLU A 76 2.30 -10.79 -20.15
CA GLU A 76 1.13 -11.64 -19.86
C GLU A 76 1.43 -12.67 -18.76
N LEU A 77 2.60 -13.31 -18.82
CA LEU A 77 3.05 -14.25 -17.79
C LEU A 77 3.27 -13.55 -16.44
N GLU A 78 3.92 -12.39 -16.45
CA GLU A 78 4.12 -11.57 -15.24
C GLU A 78 2.77 -11.19 -14.60
N LEU A 79 1.81 -10.74 -15.40
CA LEU A 79 0.48 -10.38 -14.94
C LEU A 79 -0.27 -11.59 -14.36
N GLU A 80 -0.17 -12.77 -14.98
CA GLU A 80 -0.82 -13.97 -14.48
C GLU A 80 -0.20 -14.43 -13.15
N VAL A 81 1.13 -14.37 -13.02
CA VAL A 81 1.82 -14.64 -11.76
C VAL A 81 1.39 -13.66 -10.68
N GLU A 82 1.29 -12.37 -11.00
CA GLU A 82 0.82 -11.34 -10.06
C GLU A 82 -0.62 -11.60 -9.60
N ARG A 83 -1.53 -11.99 -10.51
CA ARG A 83 -2.91 -12.36 -10.18
C ARG A 83 -2.96 -13.54 -9.23
N ILE A 84 -2.21 -14.60 -9.50
CA ILE A 84 -2.15 -15.78 -8.63
C ILE A 84 -1.57 -15.42 -7.26
N ALA A 85 -0.51 -14.61 -7.22
CA ALA A 85 0.09 -14.13 -5.97
C ALA A 85 -0.90 -13.30 -5.16
N ASN A 86 -1.66 -12.41 -5.81
CA ASN A 86 -2.69 -11.60 -5.17
C ASN A 86 -3.81 -12.47 -4.59
N GLN A 87 -4.32 -13.44 -5.36
CA GLN A 87 -5.34 -14.38 -4.89
C GLN A 87 -4.85 -15.19 -3.67
N ARG A 88 -3.61 -15.68 -3.69
CA ARG A 88 -3.02 -16.40 -2.54
C ARG A 88 -2.84 -15.49 -1.33
N ALA A 89 -2.43 -14.25 -1.53
CA ALA A 89 -2.32 -13.27 -0.44
C ALA A 89 -3.69 -13.01 0.20
N GLN A 90 -4.74 -12.80 -0.60
CA GLN A 90 -6.10 -12.63 -0.10
C GLN A 90 -6.60 -13.86 0.68
N GLN A 91 -6.34 -15.08 0.18
CA GLN A 91 -6.68 -16.32 0.88
C GLN A 91 -5.93 -16.44 2.22
N THR A 92 -4.66 -16.07 2.25
CA THR A 92 -3.84 -16.09 3.47
C THR A 92 -4.36 -15.09 4.50
N ILE A 93 -4.68 -13.86 4.09
CA ILE A 93 -5.29 -12.84 4.96
C ILE A 93 -6.59 -13.38 5.56
N LYS A 94 -7.47 -13.95 4.72
CA LYS A 94 -8.74 -14.53 5.18
C LYS A 94 -8.53 -15.66 6.19
N ALA A 95 -7.55 -16.54 5.97
CA ALA A 95 -7.22 -17.60 6.92
C ALA A 95 -6.72 -17.04 8.26
N MET A 96 -5.81 -16.06 8.23
CA MET A 96 -5.31 -15.38 9.42
C MET A 96 -6.43 -14.67 10.21
N GLU A 97 -7.38 -14.04 9.53
CA GLU A 97 -8.54 -13.41 10.18
C GLU A 97 -9.42 -14.43 10.92
N VAL A 98 -9.66 -15.59 10.30
CA VAL A 98 -10.42 -16.69 10.92
C VAL A 98 -9.71 -17.20 12.18
N ASP A 99 -8.40 -17.44 12.09
CA ASP A 99 -7.59 -17.92 13.21
C ASP A 99 -7.53 -16.88 14.34
N HIS A 100 -7.30 -15.61 13.99
CA HIS A 100 -7.29 -14.52 14.96
C HIS A 100 -8.65 -14.38 15.68
N PHE A 101 -9.77 -14.50 14.96
CA PHE A 101 -11.09 -14.49 15.58
C PHE A 101 -11.31 -15.69 16.50
N ALA A 102 -10.86 -16.88 16.11
CA ALA A 102 -10.95 -18.08 16.93
C ALA A 102 -10.15 -17.92 18.24
N VAL A 103 -8.92 -17.41 18.16
CA VAL A 103 -8.07 -17.12 19.33
C VAL A 103 -8.71 -16.06 20.23
N LYS A 104 -9.20 -14.94 19.69
CA LYS A 104 -9.92 -13.92 20.47
C LYS A 104 -11.14 -14.50 21.20
N LYS A 105 -11.90 -15.37 20.53
CA LYS A 105 -13.06 -16.02 21.14
C LYS A 105 -12.66 -16.93 22.30
N GLN A 106 -11.57 -17.70 22.15
CA GLN A 106 -11.04 -18.55 23.22
C GLN A 106 -10.55 -17.70 24.40
N LEU A 107 -9.85 -16.60 24.14
CA LEU A 107 -9.38 -15.68 25.18
C LEU A 107 -10.56 -15.07 25.96
N ALA A 108 -11.56 -14.53 25.26
CA ALA A 108 -12.75 -13.97 25.90
C ALA A 108 -13.52 -15.00 26.74
N PHE A 109 -13.55 -16.26 26.30
CA PHE A 109 -14.13 -17.35 27.10
C PHE A 109 -13.29 -17.64 28.35
N TYR A 110 -11.97 -17.71 28.21
CA TYR A 110 -11.06 -17.93 29.33
C TYR A 110 -11.15 -16.82 30.38
N GLU A 111 -11.12 -15.56 29.95
CA GLU A 111 -11.29 -14.39 30.83
C GLU A 111 -12.61 -14.46 31.61
N LYS A 112 -13.70 -14.82 30.92
CA LYS A 112 -15.01 -14.99 31.55
C LYS A 112 -15.05 -16.09 32.62
N VAL A 113 -14.28 -17.17 32.45
CA VAL A 113 -14.26 -18.29 33.41
C VAL A 113 -13.29 -18.03 34.57
N MET A 114 -12.10 -17.48 34.28
CA MET A 114 -10.99 -17.40 35.25
C MET A 114 -10.91 -16.09 36.02
N ALA A 115 -11.47 -15.00 35.49
CA ALA A 115 -11.43 -13.69 36.14
C ALA A 115 -12.78 -12.95 35.99
N PRO A 116 -13.88 -13.48 36.55
CA PRO A 116 -15.22 -12.88 36.45
C PRO A 116 -15.27 -11.45 37.01
N GLU A 117 -14.37 -11.10 37.94
CA GLU A 117 -14.20 -9.75 38.48
C GLU A 117 -13.78 -8.71 37.43
N LYS A 118 -13.17 -9.12 36.31
CA LYS A 118 -12.80 -8.22 35.20
C LYS A 118 -13.99 -7.73 34.37
N GLN A 119 -15.20 -8.29 34.59
CA GLN A 119 -16.44 -7.89 33.91
C GLN A 119 -17.51 -7.47 34.92
N ALA A 120 -17.23 -6.41 35.67
CA ALA A 120 -18.12 -5.86 36.70
C ALA A 120 -19.36 -5.16 36.07
N ASP A 121 -20.52 -5.84 36.04
CA ASP A 121 -21.83 -5.35 35.52
C ASP A 121 -21.78 -4.67 34.12
N GLY A 122 -20.80 -5.08 33.30
CA GLY A 122 -20.56 -4.56 31.95
C GLY A 122 -19.77 -3.26 31.88
N LEU A 123 -19.12 -2.82 32.96
CA LEU A 123 -18.11 -1.75 32.96
C LEU A 123 -16.71 -2.38 32.85
N VAL A 124 -15.86 -1.82 31.98
CA VAL A 124 -14.46 -2.23 31.81
C VAL A 124 -13.55 -1.00 31.75
N ILE A 125 -12.36 -1.12 32.34
CA ILE A 125 -11.24 -0.18 32.12
C ILE A 125 -10.53 -0.64 30.84
N ASP A 126 -10.69 0.11 29.77
CA ASP A 126 -10.22 -0.30 28.43
C ASP A 126 -8.76 0.11 28.19
N GLN A 127 -8.42 1.35 28.54
CA GLN A 127 -7.08 1.88 28.35
C GLN A 127 -6.64 2.70 29.57
N VAL A 128 -5.40 2.49 29.97
CA VAL A 128 -4.69 3.26 30.99
C VAL A 128 -3.38 3.72 30.38
N ALA A 129 -3.16 5.03 30.37
CA ALA A 129 -1.90 5.61 29.92
C ALA A 129 -1.35 6.53 31.00
N LEU A 130 -0.02 6.52 31.12
CA LEU A 130 0.72 7.40 32.01
C LEU A 130 1.91 7.96 31.25
N GLU A 131 1.89 9.28 31.02
CA GLU A 131 2.87 9.98 30.21
C GLU A 131 3.69 10.92 31.10
N PRO A 132 5.04 10.84 31.06
CA PRO A 132 5.88 11.82 31.74
C PRO A 132 5.67 13.21 31.14
N THR A 133 5.70 14.24 31.97
CA THR A 133 5.66 15.64 31.54
C THR A 133 7.06 16.24 31.54
N GLU A 134 7.19 17.51 31.12
CA GLU A 134 8.46 18.25 31.13
C GLU A 134 9.06 18.41 32.54
N SER A 135 8.23 18.35 33.58
CA SER A 135 8.66 18.42 34.98
C SER A 135 9.02 17.03 35.52
N GLU A 136 10.15 16.91 36.21
CA GLU A 136 10.57 15.67 36.86
C GLU A 136 9.51 15.15 37.83
N ASN A 137 9.31 13.83 37.81
CA ASN A 137 8.32 13.11 38.63
C ASN A 137 6.86 13.56 38.47
N HIS A 138 6.56 14.32 37.42
CA HIS A 138 5.22 14.76 37.10
C HIS A 138 4.70 14.04 35.86
N TYR A 139 3.53 13.41 35.99
CA TYR A 139 2.95 12.55 34.97
C TYR A 139 1.51 12.96 34.70
N ARG A 140 1.12 12.88 33.43
CA ARG A 140 -0.27 12.96 33.02
C ARG A 140 -0.83 11.55 32.86
N PHE A 141 -1.94 11.27 33.50
CA PHE A 141 -2.64 10.00 33.33
C PHE A 141 -3.90 10.19 32.50
N SER A 142 -4.28 9.13 31.78
CA SER A 142 -5.60 9.02 31.19
C SER A 142 -6.15 7.62 31.37
N VAL A 143 -7.42 7.53 31.75
CA VAL A 143 -8.16 6.27 31.91
C VAL A 143 -9.40 6.33 31.06
N VAL A 144 -9.59 5.33 30.19
CA VAL A 144 -10.79 5.17 29.38
C VAL A 144 -11.66 4.07 29.98
N LEU A 145 -12.87 4.45 30.37
CA LEU A 145 -13.90 3.53 30.85
C LEU A 145 -14.91 3.27 29.74
N ILE A 146 -15.29 2.01 29.54
CA ILE A 146 -16.27 1.59 28.53
C ILE A 146 -17.38 0.76 29.19
N GLN A 147 -18.62 1.03 28.79
CA GLN A 147 -19.75 0.19 29.11
C GLN A 147 -20.02 -0.79 27.96
N GLN A 148 -19.61 -2.05 28.14
CA GLN A 148 -19.75 -3.12 27.16
C GLN A 148 -21.19 -3.60 26.98
N THR A 149 -22.09 -3.35 27.95
CA THR A 149 -23.49 -3.74 27.85
C THR A 149 -24.36 -2.60 27.28
N LEU A 150 -25.18 -2.93 26.28
CA LEU A 150 -26.21 -2.05 25.70
C LEU A 150 -27.35 -1.81 26.70
N LYS A 151 -27.07 -1.15 27.83
CA LYS A 151 -28.10 -0.63 28.73
C LYS A 151 -28.49 0.76 28.24
N LYS A 152 -29.79 1.08 28.27
CA LYS A 152 -30.30 2.41 27.88
C LYS A 152 -29.88 3.54 28.84
N ARG A 153 -29.32 3.22 30.01
CA ARG A 153 -29.00 4.16 31.10
C ARG A 153 -27.49 4.35 31.24
N TYR A 154 -27.11 5.52 31.76
CA TYR A 154 -25.74 5.86 32.10
C TYR A 154 -25.26 5.05 33.31
N ALA A 155 -24.03 4.52 33.24
CA ALA A 155 -23.30 4.03 34.40
C ALA A 155 -22.70 5.23 35.15
N LYS A 156 -23.04 5.36 36.43
CA LYS A 156 -22.57 6.47 37.28
C LYS A 156 -21.69 5.95 38.40
N GLY A 157 -20.52 6.51 38.55
CA GLY A 157 -19.55 6.06 39.53
C GLY A 157 -18.39 7.02 39.68
N TYR A 158 -17.34 6.54 40.29
CA TYR A 158 -16.10 7.27 40.44
C TYR A 158 -14.91 6.31 40.38
N ILE A 159 -13.75 6.86 40.06
CA ILE A 159 -12.50 6.11 40.07
C ILE A 159 -11.65 6.49 41.28
N GLU A 160 -11.01 5.48 41.85
CA GLU A 160 -9.99 5.60 42.88
C GLU A 160 -8.68 5.09 42.31
N PHE A 161 -7.58 5.77 42.65
CA PHE A 161 -6.25 5.32 42.29
C PHE A 161 -5.39 5.21 43.54
N SER A 162 -4.57 4.17 43.56
CA SER A 162 -3.52 4.00 44.54
C SER A 162 -2.24 3.56 43.85
N LEU A 163 -1.17 4.29 44.14
CA LEU A 163 0.17 3.97 43.68
C LEU A 163 0.89 3.17 44.77
N LYS A 164 1.23 1.92 44.47
CA LYS A 164 1.99 1.04 45.36
C LYS A 164 3.46 1.08 44.99
N GLY A 165 4.30 1.06 46.01
CA GLY A 165 5.74 1.11 45.83
C GLY A 165 6.46 1.14 47.17
N SER A 166 7.66 1.70 47.15
CA SER A 166 8.55 1.73 48.30
C SER A 166 8.96 3.18 48.61
N GLN A 167 8.80 3.60 49.87
CA GLN A 167 9.26 4.91 50.38
C GLN A 167 10.24 4.67 51.51
N ALA A 168 11.42 5.29 51.45
CA ALA A 168 12.51 5.05 52.42
C ALA A 168 12.77 3.54 52.67
N ASN A 169 12.74 2.75 51.58
CA ASN A 169 12.95 1.29 51.58
C ASN A 169 11.91 0.47 52.39
N ARG A 170 10.70 1.00 52.57
CA ARG A 170 9.55 0.30 53.16
C ARG A 170 8.35 0.35 52.22
N PRO A 171 7.51 -0.70 52.18
CA PRO A 171 6.27 -0.68 51.41
C PRO A 171 5.38 0.50 51.81
N ALA A 172 4.99 1.30 50.83
CA ALA A 172 4.13 2.45 51.01
C ALA A 172 3.08 2.48 49.90
N THR A 173 1.92 3.08 50.19
CA THR A 173 0.84 3.26 49.23
C THR A 173 0.40 4.70 49.26
N LEU A 174 0.54 5.38 48.11
CA LEU A 174 0.09 6.75 47.93
C LEU A 174 -1.27 6.75 47.27
N LYS A 175 -2.25 7.39 47.90
CA LYS A 175 -3.57 7.59 47.30
C LYS A 175 -3.55 8.79 46.39
N LEU A 176 -4.42 8.80 45.37
CA LEU A 176 -4.48 9.89 44.40
C LEU A 176 -4.60 11.28 45.05
N GLU A 177 -5.37 11.41 46.13
CA GLU A 177 -5.58 12.69 46.82
C GLU A 177 -4.30 13.27 47.42
N GLN A 178 -3.26 12.45 47.61
CA GLN A 178 -1.97 12.88 48.15
C GLN A 178 -1.02 13.36 47.06
N ILE A 179 -1.25 12.95 45.80
CA ILE A 179 -0.33 13.13 44.67
C ILE A 179 -0.95 13.91 43.50
N SER A 180 -2.24 14.21 43.55
CA SER A 180 -2.97 14.93 42.51
C SER A 180 -3.95 15.93 43.11
N GLN A 181 -4.15 17.05 42.41
CA GLN A 181 -5.12 18.10 42.79
C GLN A 181 -6.53 17.85 42.21
N LEU A 182 -6.82 16.64 41.72
CA LEU A 182 -8.11 16.28 41.15
C LEU A 182 -9.26 16.39 42.16
N SER A 183 -10.29 17.16 41.79
CA SER A 183 -11.52 17.25 42.56
C SER A 183 -12.29 15.93 42.57
N LYS A 184 -13.29 15.79 43.45
CA LYS A 184 -14.16 14.60 43.48
C LYS A 184 -15.00 14.48 42.21
N GLU A 185 -15.41 15.61 41.65
CA GLU A 185 -16.20 15.70 40.42
C GLU A 185 -15.39 15.23 39.21
N GLN A 186 -14.11 15.61 39.12
CA GLN A 186 -13.22 15.20 38.03
C GLN A 186 -12.90 13.70 38.05
N ARG A 187 -13.00 13.05 39.22
CA ARG A 187 -12.86 11.60 39.38
C ARG A 187 -14.16 10.83 39.20
N SER A 188 -15.28 11.53 39.06
CA SER A 188 -16.59 10.93 38.86
C SER A 188 -16.88 10.74 37.37
N PHE A 189 -17.55 9.66 37.01
CA PHE A 189 -18.00 9.40 35.64
C PHE A 189 -19.52 9.19 35.57
N SER A 190 -20.07 9.55 34.41
CA SER A 190 -21.46 9.30 34.03
C SER A 190 -21.50 9.01 32.54
N LEU A 191 -21.22 7.76 32.17
CA LEU A 191 -21.00 7.37 30.77
C LEU A 191 -22.12 6.48 30.25
N LYS A 192 -22.50 6.67 28.98
CA LYS A 192 -23.43 5.81 28.25
C LYS A 192 -22.73 4.78 27.38
N TYR A 193 -21.58 5.17 26.80
CA TYR A 193 -20.77 4.31 25.94
C TYR A 193 -19.35 4.26 26.48
N PHE A 194 -18.68 5.41 26.53
CA PHE A 194 -17.35 5.55 27.08
C PHE A 194 -17.18 6.93 27.72
N GLN A 195 -16.23 7.05 28.64
CA GLN A 195 -15.75 8.33 29.15
C GLN A 195 -14.27 8.20 29.48
N ARG A 196 -13.51 9.24 29.14
CA ARG A 196 -12.12 9.37 29.52
C ARG A 196 -12.01 10.27 30.75
N ILE A 197 -11.23 9.84 31.73
CA ILE A 197 -10.85 10.65 32.88
C ILE A 197 -9.36 10.91 32.78
N GLU A 198 -8.99 12.18 32.83
CA GLU A 198 -7.62 12.64 32.69
C GLU A 198 -7.25 13.51 33.89
N GLY A 199 -5.97 13.55 34.21
CA GLY A 199 -5.42 14.49 35.16
C GLY A 199 -3.94 14.31 35.34
N ASP A 200 -3.37 15.10 36.22
CA ASP A 200 -1.95 15.10 36.48
C ASP A 200 -1.67 14.55 37.89
N LEU A 201 -0.55 13.84 38.04
CA LEU A 201 -0.07 13.33 39.31
C LEU A 201 1.42 13.65 39.47
N THR A 202 1.84 13.97 40.69
CA THR A 202 3.24 14.21 41.06
C THR A 202 3.68 13.15 42.04
N VAL A 203 4.69 12.36 41.66
CA VAL A 203 5.27 11.33 42.53
C VAL A 203 6.33 11.99 43.42
N PRO A 204 6.30 11.82 44.75
CA PRO A 204 7.35 12.30 45.64
C PRO A 204 8.72 11.70 45.26
N ALA A 205 9.78 12.50 45.33
CA ALA A 205 11.13 12.07 44.91
C ALA A 205 11.70 10.92 45.76
N ASP A 206 11.18 10.70 46.97
CA ASP A 206 11.55 9.63 47.89
C ASP A 206 10.70 8.36 47.74
N PHE A 207 9.78 8.34 46.77
CA PHE A 207 8.87 7.23 46.49
C PHE A 207 9.24 6.53 45.18
N ILE A 208 9.48 5.22 45.25
CA ILE A 208 9.77 4.37 44.09
C ILE A 208 8.48 3.61 43.72
N PRO A 209 7.81 3.96 42.61
CA PRO A 209 6.57 3.31 42.20
C PRO A 209 6.81 1.92 41.58
N GLU A 210 5.97 0.97 41.94
CA GLU A 210 6.04 -0.43 41.48
C GLU A 210 4.78 -0.82 40.69
N SER A 211 3.59 -0.46 41.19
CA SER A 211 2.33 -0.75 40.50
C SER A 211 1.29 0.35 40.72
N LEU A 212 0.48 0.57 39.69
CA LEU A 212 -0.68 1.45 39.71
C LEU A 212 -1.94 0.59 39.84
N GLU A 213 -2.69 0.79 40.92
CA GLU A 213 -3.99 0.18 41.12
C GLU A 213 -5.11 1.18 40.82
N ILE A 214 -6.03 0.77 39.96
CA ILE A 214 -7.18 1.56 39.55
C ILE A 214 -8.44 0.79 39.94
N LYS A 215 -9.28 1.44 40.73
CA LYS A 215 -10.58 0.93 41.12
C LYS A 215 -11.67 1.80 40.51
N ALA A 216 -12.58 1.20 39.74
CA ALA A 216 -13.79 1.86 39.28
C ALA A 216 -14.98 1.38 40.12
N VAL A 217 -15.63 2.30 40.86
CA VAL A 217 -16.74 1.98 41.77
C VAL A 217 -18.06 2.50 41.20
N LEU A 218 -19.01 1.59 41.01
CA LEU A 218 -20.42 1.90 40.83
C LEU A 218 -21.13 1.79 42.18
N PRO A 219 -21.47 2.90 42.85
CA PRO A 219 -22.21 2.86 44.10
C PRO A 219 -23.63 2.31 43.88
N LYS A 220 -24.22 1.75 44.95
CA LYS A 220 -25.60 1.27 44.94
C LYS A 220 -26.55 2.46 44.76
N GLY A 221 -27.39 2.40 43.74
CA GLY A 221 -28.44 3.39 43.48
C GLY A 221 -29.81 2.74 43.30
N LYS A 222 -30.86 3.54 43.12
CA LYS A 222 -32.24 3.07 42.90
C LYS A 222 -32.36 2.11 41.71
N TRP A 223 -31.47 2.25 40.73
CA TRP A 223 -31.50 1.53 39.45
C TRP A 223 -30.13 0.97 39.02
N GLN A 224 -29.17 0.94 39.95
CA GLN A 224 -27.79 0.51 39.72
C GLN A 224 -27.37 -0.36 40.90
N LYS A 225 -26.91 -1.58 40.62
CA LYS A 225 -26.34 -2.45 41.66
C LYS A 225 -24.95 -1.93 42.02
N TYR A 226 -24.53 -2.21 43.25
CA TYR A 226 -23.13 -2.00 43.60
C TYR A 226 -22.25 -2.92 42.77
N SER A 227 -21.19 -2.38 42.19
CA SER A 227 -20.18 -3.14 41.47
C SER A 227 -18.86 -2.37 41.57
N GLU A 228 -17.75 -3.09 41.72
CA GLU A 228 -16.42 -2.52 41.63
C GLU A 228 -15.58 -3.34 40.66
N LEU A 229 -14.67 -2.66 39.96
CA LEU A 229 -13.67 -3.27 39.08
C LEU A 229 -12.31 -2.81 39.57
N ASN A 230 -11.41 -3.75 39.81
CA ASN A 230 -10.04 -3.50 40.26
C ASN A 230 -9.07 -4.02 39.20
N GLU A 231 -8.23 -3.13 38.67
CA GLU A 231 -7.15 -3.50 37.76
C GLU A 231 -5.82 -2.99 38.33
N SER A 232 -4.78 -3.81 38.20
CA SER A 232 -3.42 -3.47 38.66
C SER A 232 -2.48 -3.54 37.48
N TYR A 233 -1.71 -2.46 37.28
CA TYR A 233 -0.78 -2.30 36.18
C TYR A 233 0.63 -2.11 36.72
N PRO A 234 1.61 -2.91 36.28
CA PRO A 234 3.01 -2.66 36.61
C PRO A 234 3.44 -1.27 36.13
N TRP A 235 4.11 -0.49 36.99
CA TRP A 235 4.52 0.88 36.66
C TRP A 235 5.38 0.95 35.40
N SER A 236 6.32 0.01 35.27
CA SER A 236 7.23 -0.10 34.12
C SER A 236 6.53 -0.41 32.79
N ALA A 237 5.30 -0.95 32.83
CA ALA A 237 4.53 -1.22 31.62
C ALA A 237 3.73 0.01 31.14
N LEU A 238 3.45 0.95 32.05
CA LEU A 238 2.68 2.16 31.76
C LEU A 238 3.56 3.31 31.28
N VAL A 239 4.71 3.49 31.93
CA VAL A 239 5.69 4.53 31.57
C VAL A 239 6.69 3.88 30.62
N LYS A 240 6.60 4.18 29.32
CA LYS A 240 7.65 3.78 28.38
C LYS A 240 8.95 4.48 28.77
N PRO A 241 10.07 3.76 28.93
CA PRO A 241 11.37 4.41 29.06
C PRO A 241 11.64 5.16 27.77
N THR A 242 11.87 6.47 27.90
CA THR A 242 12.38 7.32 26.81
C THR A 242 13.80 6.91 26.43
#